data_AF-A0A9D6GM49-F1
#
_entry.id   AF-A0A9D6GM49-F1
#
_cell.length_a   1.000
_cell.length_b   1.000
_cell.length_c   1.000
_cell.angle_alpha   90.00
_cell.angle_beta   90.00
_cell.angle_gamma   90.00
#
_symmetry.space_group_name_H-M   'P 1'
#
loop_
_entity.id
_entity.type
_entity.pdbx_description
1 polymer ?
#
loop_
_entity_poly.entity_id
_entity_poly.type
_entity_poly.pdbx_seq_one_letter_code
_entity_poly.pdbx_strand_id
1 'polypeptide(L)'
;MRIQLASDLHLERYPGFTPQPAPEADVLVLAGDIGSYQAGSLLPTADFGLTRFSPLQPGSPWKRVLFVPGNHEYDGQEHDEVSERLRTLCAELGITWLDREAVVIDGVRFLGTTLWTDFEALAAGERTETKRQQALQKAFRAANFYLRKNTTLRDGQPLLAEDLRELAQGCQAWLTQALHRPHDGPTVVVSHFAPTLHSADPRYGLIPGTAGFCNGLDALLPSVDLWLHGHLHSPTDHTVRGTTAEGRAWACRIVANPRGYASKGEQETFVERRVITLGLTPEPATRPQPQPRPSPPQAPAPAPAQVPPAPPS
;
A
#
# COMPACT_ATOMS: atom_id res chain seq x y z
N MET A 1 0.70 6.16 14.67
CA MET A 1 1.93 6.50 13.89
C MET A 1 1.57 7.52 12.82
N ARG A 2 2.45 8.50 12.56
CA ARG A 2 2.34 9.53 11.53
C ARG A 2 3.35 9.24 10.41
N ILE A 3 2.86 9.03 9.21
CA ILE A 3 3.64 8.62 8.04
C ILE A 3 3.66 9.77 7.04
N GLN A 4 4.83 10.32 6.70
CA GLN A 4 4.95 11.17 5.52
C GLN A 4 5.02 10.30 4.28
N LEU A 5 4.22 10.57 3.25
CA LEU A 5 4.20 9.79 2.01
C LEU A 5 4.66 10.63 0.82
N ALA A 6 5.54 10.06 0.00
CA ALA A 6 5.90 10.58 -1.31
C ALA A 6 6.13 9.44 -2.30
N SER A 7 5.82 9.66 -3.57
CA SER A 7 6.13 8.76 -4.69
C SER A 7 6.25 9.58 -5.98
N ASP A 8 6.76 8.94 -7.03
CA ASP A 8 6.76 9.50 -8.39
C ASP A 8 7.47 10.88 -8.44
N LEU A 9 8.55 11.02 -7.68
CA LEU A 9 9.30 12.27 -7.58
C LEU A 9 10.04 12.62 -8.86
N HIS A 10 10.38 11.59 -9.65
CA HIS A 10 11.10 11.67 -10.92
C HIS A 10 12.30 12.60 -10.85
N LEU A 11 13.20 12.36 -9.90
CA LEU A 11 14.38 13.20 -9.69
C LEU A 11 15.34 13.19 -10.88
N GLU A 12 15.25 12.18 -11.76
CA GLU A 12 15.89 12.16 -13.08
C GLU A 12 15.40 13.26 -14.02
N ARG A 13 14.20 13.80 -13.81
CA ARG A 13 13.67 14.95 -14.56
C ARG A 13 13.78 16.24 -13.76
N TYR A 14 13.73 16.14 -12.43
CA TYR A 14 13.66 17.28 -11.52
C TYR A 14 14.73 17.19 -10.43
N PRO A 15 16.04 17.16 -10.77
CA PRO A 15 17.10 16.85 -9.81
C PRO A 15 17.21 17.88 -8.69
N GLY A 16 16.79 19.13 -8.93
CA GLY A 16 16.78 20.22 -7.96
C GLY A 16 15.67 20.16 -6.92
N PHE A 17 14.70 19.23 -7.03
CA PHE A 17 13.67 19.08 -6.01
C PHE A 17 14.29 18.62 -4.68
N THR A 18 14.05 19.40 -3.62
CA THR A 18 14.55 19.15 -2.27
C THR A 18 13.37 18.92 -1.34
N PRO A 19 13.09 17.67 -0.95
CA PRO A 19 11.90 17.31 -0.18
C PRO A 19 11.97 17.88 1.23
N GLN A 20 10.87 18.46 1.69
CA GLN A 20 10.75 18.99 3.04
C GLN A 20 10.23 17.93 4.03
N PRO A 21 10.94 17.68 5.14
CA PRO A 21 10.44 16.81 6.21
C PRO A 21 9.22 17.44 6.87
N ALA A 22 8.18 16.63 7.12
CA ALA A 22 7.09 17.00 8.01
C ALA A 22 7.58 16.83 9.47
N PRO A 23 7.63 17.89 10.29
CA PRO A 23 8.17 17.83 11.66
C PRO A 23 7.48 16.79 12.56
N GLU A 24 6.22 16.52 12.26
CA GLU A 24 5.37 15.56 12.95
C GLU A 24 5.48 14.13 12.41
N ALA A 25 6.19 13.87 11.31
CA ALA A 25 6.28 12.50 10.79
C ALA A 25 7.21 11.64 11.66
N ASP A 26 6.74 10.43 11.97
CA ASP A 26 7.53 9.42 12.68
C ASP A 26 8.39 8.61 11.70
N VAL A 27 7.93 8.49 10.43
CA VAL A 27 8.58 7.79 9.32
C VAL A 27 8.23 8.45 7.98
N LEU A 28 9.19 8.51 7.05
CA LEU A 28 8.96 8.81 5.64
C LEU A 28 8.82 7.50 4.86
N VAL A 29 7.80 7.39 4.01
CA VAL A 29 7.61 6.30 3.05
C VAL A 29 7.78 6.85 1.63
N LEU A 30 8.71 6.27 0.90
CA LEU A 30 8.97 6.49 -0.51
C LEU A 30 8.37 5.31 -1.31
N ALA A 31 7.25 5.54 -2.00
CA ALA A 31 6.47 4.50 -2.70
C ALA A 31 6.77 4.44 -4.21
N GLY A 32 8.06 4.38 -4.55
CA GLY A 32 8.57 4.17 -5.90
C GLY A 32 8.71 5.41 -6.77
N ASP A 33 9.42 5.24 -7.88
CA ASP A 33 9.71 6.27 -8.90
C ASP A 33 10.34 7.54 -8.30
N ILE A 34 11.35 7.33 -7.46
CA ILE A 34 12.13 8.39 -6.84
C ILE A 34 13.18 8.91 -7.82
N GLY A 35 13.88 8.00 -8.50
CA GLY A 35 14.90 8.38 -9.47
C GLY A 35 15.31 7.23 -10.38
N SER A 36 15.69 7.56 -11.60
CA SER A 36 16.08 6.56 -12.62
C SER A 36 17.27 6.99 -13.47
N TYR A 37 17.85 6.00 -14.19
CA TYR A 37 18.98 6.20 -15.12
C TYR A 37 18.60 6.00 -16.58
N GLN A 38 17.31 6.05 -16.89
CA GLN A 38 16.82 6.03 -18.26
C GLN A 38 17.50 7.12 -19.11
N ALA A 39 17.51 6.93 -20.43
CA ALA A 39 18.14 7.86 -21.36
C ALA A 39 17.62 9.30 -21.15
N GLY A 40 18.55 10.24 -20.93
CA GLY A 40 18.23 11.63 -20.62
C GLY A 40 17.92 11.91 -19.15
N SER A 41 18.29 11.02 -18.23
CA SER A 41 18.33 11.30 -16.79
C SER A 41 19.27 12.48 -16.50
N LEU A 42 18.81 13.37 -15.61
CA LEU A 42 19.52 14.54 -15.13
C LEU A 42 20.09 14.33 -13.72
N LEU A 43 20.02 13.11 -13.18
CA LEU A 43 20.62 12.81 -11.87
C LEU A 43 22.15 12.98 -11.94
N PRO A 44 22.75 13.74 -11.02
CA PRO A 44 24.20 13.97 -11.02
C PRO A 44 24.98 12.79 -10.41
N THR A 45 24.29 11.88 -9.72
CA THR A 45 24.90 10.85 -8.87
C THR A 45 24.30 9.47 -9.14
N ALA A 46 25.11 8.45 -8.87
CA ALA A 46 24.78 7.03 -9.05
C ALA A 46 23.99 6.45 -7.85
N ASP A 47 23.16 7.24 -7.17
CA ASP A 47 22.42 6.90 -5.95
C ASP A 47 20.88 6.94 -6.07
N PHE A 48 20.33 6.97 -7.28
CA PHE A 48 18.89 7.14 -7.59
C PHE A 48 18.28 8.42 -6.97
N GLY A 49 19.12 9.39 -6.57
CA GLY A 49 18.73 10.55 -5.80
C GLY A 49 18.45 10.26 -4.32
N LEU A 50 18.63 9.03 -3.84
CA LEU A 50 18.27 8.58 -2.49
C LEU A 50 19.11 9.23 -1.38
N THR A 51 20.32 9.71 -1.65
CA THR A 51 21.20 10.30 -0.63
C THR A 51 20.52 11.44 0.13
N ARG A 52 19.66 12.22 -0.53
CA ARG A 52 18.94 13.35 0.10
C ARG A 52 17.91 12.92 1.16
N PHE A 53 17.58 11.64 1.21
CA PHE A 53 16.67 11.04 2.19
C PHE A 53 17.40 10.25 3.27
N SER A 54 18.71 10.08 3.17
CA SER A 54 19.47 9.22 4.07
C SER A 54 19.40 9.69 5.53
N PRO A 55 18.98 8.84 6.47
CA PRO A 55 19.09 9.13 7.90
C PRO A 55 20.53 9.27 8.41
N LEU A 56 21.50 8.68 7.68
CA LEU A 56 22.91 8.67 8.08
C LEU A 56 23.69 9.91 7.64
N GLN A 57 23.09 10.78 6.81
CA GLN A 57 23.74 12.02 6.41
C GLN A 57 23.89 13.00 7.59
N PRO A 58 25.04 13.70 7.72
CA PRO A 58 25.22 14.71 8.75
C PRO A 58 24.13 15.79 8.68
N GLY A 59 23.44 16.02 9.79
CA GLY A 59 22.34 16.99 9.85
C GLY A 59 21.06 16.53 9.15
N SER A 60 20.94 15.24 8.80
CA SER A 60 19.72 14.71 8.18
C SER A 60 18.50 14.96 9.05
N PRO A 61 17.41 15.52 8.49
CA PRO A 61 16.15 15.65 9.21
C PRO A 61 15.35 14.35 9.23
N TRP A 62 15.77 13.35 8.47
CA TRP A 62 15.03 12.10 8.29
C TRP A 62 15.44 11.09 9.36
N LYS A 63 14.51 10.75 10.25
CA LYS A 63 14.78 9.78 11.33
C LYS A 63 14.67 8.33 10.88
N ARG A 64 13.67 8.05 10.04
CA ARG A 64 13.36 6.73 9.50
C ARG A 64 12.80 6.89 8.10
N VAL A 65 13.34 6.14 7.15
CA VAL A 65 12.89 6.15 5.75
C VAL A 65 12.68 4.71 5.30
N LEU A 66 11.50 4.44 4.75
CA LEU A 66 11.17 3.19 4.06
C LEU A 66 11.09 3.48 2.57
N PHE A 67 11.63 2.59 1.75
CA PHE A 67 11.63 2.74 0.30
C PHE A 67 11.21 1.45 -0.40
N VAL A 68 10.18 1.56 -1.24
CA VAL A 68 9.80 0.56 -2.24
C VAL A 68 10.21 1.12 -3.59
N PRO A 69 10.93 0.38 -4.45
CA PRO A 69 11.22 0.83 -5.80
C PRO A 69 9.94 0.84 -6.67
N GLY A 70 9.91 1.74 -7.64
CA GLY A 70 8.92 1.73 -8.71
C GLY A 70 9.48 1.12 -9.99
N ASN A 71 8.74 1.22 -11.09
CA ASN A 71 9.20 0.66 -12.36
C ASN A 71 10.34 1.50 -12.96
N HIS A 72 10.36 2.82 -12.73
CA HIS A 72 11.35 3.69 -13.35
C HIS A 72 12.75 3.45 -12.80
N GLU A 73 12.92 3.04 -11.54
CA GLU A 73 14.23 2.63 -11.02
C GLU A 73 14.91 1.58 -11.91
N TYR A 74 14.13 0.73 -12.58
CA TYR A 74 14.59 -0.39 -13.40
C TYR A 74 14.64 -0.10 -14.91
N ASP A 75 14.08 1.02 -15.38
CA ASP A 75 13.97 1.31 -16.82
C ASP A 75 15.34 1.27 -17.51
N GLY A 76 15.44 0.48 -18.59
CA GLY A 76 16.64 0.33 -19.40
C GLY A 76 17.81 -0.39 -18.71
N GLN A 77 17.56 -1.06 -17.58
CA GLN A 77 18.58 -1.74 -16.76
C GLN A 77 18.15 -3.16 -16.41
N GLU A 78 19.12 -4.01 -16.05
CA GLU A 78 18.88 -5.39 -15.63
C GLU A 78 18.19 -5.43 -14.26
N HIS A 79 17.02 -6.10 -14.19
CA HIS A 79 16.17 -6.13 -13.00
C HIS A 79 16.93 -6.55 -11.72
N ASP A 80 17.65 -7.67 -11.80
CA ASP A 80 18.28 -8.28 -10.63
C ASP A 80 19.50 -7.49 -10.17
N GLU A 81 20.32 -6.99 -11.11
CA GLU A 81 21.47 -6.13 -10.81
C GLU A 81 21.03 -4.82 -10.12
N VAL A 82 19.97 -4.18 -10.65
CA VAL A 82 19.42 -2.95 -10.04
C VAL A 82 18.82 -3.23 -8.67
N SER A 83 18.12 -4.36 -8.49
CA SER A 83 17.57 -4.75 -7.19
C SER A 83 18.66 -4.91 -6.13
N GLU A 84 19.75 -5.59 -6.45
CA GLU A 84 20.90 -5.74 -5.56
C GLU A 84 21.60 -4.41 -5.25
N ARG A 85 21.78 -3.57 -6.27
CA ARG A 85 22.38 -2.24 -6.14
C ARG A 85 21.54 -1.34 -5.24
N LEU A 86 20.23 -1.30 -5.44
CA LEU A 86 19.32 -0.49 -4.62
C LEU A 86 19.29 -0.98 -3.17
N ARG A 87 19.24 -2.30 -2.95
CA ARG A 87 19.29 -2.90 -1.61
C ARG A 87 20.58 -2.50 -0.88
N THR A 88 21.72 -2.60 -1.56
CA THR A 88 23.04 -2.24 -1.01
C THR A 88 23.10 -0.76 -0.67
N LEU A 89 22.72 0.10 -1.62
CA LEU A 89 22.68 1.54 -1.44
C LEU A 89 21.76 1.96 -0.29
N CYS A 90 20.58 1.35 -0.18
CA CYS A 90 19.67 1.63 0.94
C CYS A 90 20.31 1.31 2.29
N ALA A 91 21.02 0.19 2.40
CA ALA A 91 21.76 -0.16 3.61
C ALA A 91 22.86 0.88 3.94
N GLU A 92 23.63 1.31 2.94
CA GLU A 92 24.66 2.35 3.09
C GLU A 92 24.07 3.71 3.53
N LEU A 93 22.86 4.03 3.06
CA LEU A 93 22.17 5.27 3.38
C LEU A 93 21.34 5.18 4.67
N GLY A 94 21.21 4.01 5.30
CA GLY A 94 20.31 3.79 6.43
C GLY A 94 18.82 3.89 6.08
N ILE A 95 18.47 3.68 4.81
CA ILE A 95 17.10 3.58 4.31
C ILE A 95 16.69 2.11 4.39
N THR A 96 15.49 1.83 4.90
CA THR A 96 14.97 0.46 4.90
C THR A 96 14.38 0.16 3.53
N TRP A 97 15.09 -0.68 2.77
CA TRP A 97 14.61 -1.23 1.51
C TRP A 97 13.45 -2.19 1.73
N LEU A 98 12.39 -2.06 0.95
CA LEU A 98 11.22 -2.91 0.97
C LEU A 98 10.84 -3.37 -0.45
N ASP A 99 11.36 -4.52 -0.89
CA ASP A 99 10.74 -5.28 -1.97
C ASP A 99 10.66 -6.77 -1.64
N ARG A 100 9.43 -7.24 -1.43
CA ARG A 100 9.14 -8.54 -0.80
C ARG A 100 9.82 -8.69 0.56
N GLU A 101 9.79 -7.60 1.32
CA GLU A 101 10.40 -7.49 2.65
C GLU A 101 9.42 -6.89 3.66
N ALA A 102 9.67 -7.18 4.94
CA ALA A 102 8.83 -6.74 6.05
C ALA A 102 9.65 -6.12 7.17
N VAL A 103 9.12 -5.07 7.80
CA VAL A 103 9.71 -4.46 8.99
C VAL A 103 8.62 -4.09 9.99
N VAL A 104 8.92 -4.15 11.29
CA VAL A 104 8.02 -3.68 12.34
C VAL A 104 8.66 -2.46 13.02
N ILE A 105 7.93 -1.33 13.03
CA ILE A 105 8.37 -0.09 13.68
C ILE A 105 7.28 0.29 14.68
N ASP A 106 7.66 0.45 15.95
CA ASP A 106 6.75 0.90 17.02
C ASP A 106 5.41 0.11 17.05
N GLY A 107 5.49 -1.21 16.84
CA GLY A 107 4.34 -2.12 16.84
C GLY A 107 3.51 -2.14 15.54
N VAL A 108 3.87 -1.33 14.52
CA VAL A 108 3.21 -1.32 13.20
C VAL A 108 4.04 -2.16 12.22
N ARG A 109 3.42 -3.14 11.57
CA ARG A 109 4.04 -3.93 10.51
C ARG A 109 3.91 -3.24 9.16
N PHE A 110 5.05 -3.03 8.50
CA PHE A 110 5.15 -2.61 7.12
C PHE A 110 5.52 -3.80 6.25
N LEU A 111 4.75 -4.03 5.20
CA LEU A 111 5.04 -4.99 4.12
C LEU A 111 5.24 -4.20 2.84
N GLY A 112 6.36 -4.38 2.15
CA GLY A 112 6.58 -3.64 0.91
C GLY A 112 7.01 -4.51 -0.26
N THR A 113 6.52 -4.17 -1.44
CA THR A 113 6.89 -4.76 -2.72
C THR A 113 6.55 -3.82 -3.87
N THR A 114 7.34 -3.82 -4.94
CA THR A 114 7.00 -3.08 -6.18
C THR A 114 5.59 -3.41 -6.66
N LEU A 115 5.15 -4.64 -6.37
CA LEU A 115 3.88 -5.28 -6.70
C LEU A 115 3.73 -5.66 -8.18
N TRP A 116 4.29 -4.86 -9.10
CA TRP A 116 4.11 -5.02 -10.55
C TRP A 116 2.62 -5.22 -10.92
N THR A 117 2.32 -5.54 -12.18
CA THR A 117 0.94 -5.85 -12.59
C THR A 117 0.84 -7.22 -13.25
N ASP A 118 -0.21 -7.97 -12.90
CA ASP A 118 -0.57 -9.22 -13.54
C ASP A 118 -1.57 -9.05 -14.70
N PHE A 119 -2.05 -7.82 -14.91
CA PHE A 119 -3.06 -7.43 -15.89
C PHE A 119 -4.45 -8.06 -15.68
N GLU A 120 -4.74 -8.63 -14.52
CA GLU A 120 -6.03 -9.28 -14.21
C GLU A 120 -7.11 -8.31 -13.75
N ALA A 121 -6.76 -7.08 -13.36
CA ALA A 121 -7.68 -6.14 -12.70
C ALA A 121 -9.05 -6.00 -13.40
N LEU A 122 -9.05 -5.96 -14.74
CA LEU A 122 -10.27 -5.92 -15.54
C LEU A 122 -10.70 -7.30 -16.07
N ALA A 123 -9.76 -8.22 -16.26
CA ALA A 123 -10.03 -9.53 -16.84
C ALA A 123 -10.75 -10.46 -15.85
N ALA A 124 -10.37 -10.43 -14.56
CA ALA A 124 -10.88 -11.32 -13.52
C ALA A 124 -12.39 -11.23 -13.31
N GLY A 125 -13.02 -10.09 -13.66
CA GLY A 125 -14.48 -9.90 -13.58
C GLY A 125 -15.27 -10.50 -14.75
N GLU A 126 -14.60 -11.06 -15.77
CA GLU A 126 -15.26 -11.63 -16.94
C GLU A 126 -15.98 -12.95 -16.63
N ARG A 127 -17.16 -13.12 -17.25
CA ARG A 127 -18.06 -14.26 -16.94
C ARG A 127 -17.55 -15.61 -17.42
N THR A 128 -16.65 -15.63 -18.41
CA THR A 128 -16.13 -16.86 -19.01
C THR A 128 -14.63 -16.75 -19.18
N GLU A 129 -13.95 -17.90 -19.08
CA GLU A 129 -12.51 -17.98 -19.27
C GLU A 129 -12.08 -17.43 -20.65
N THR A 130 -12.86 -17.71 -21.71
CA THR A 130 -12.58 -17.17 -23.04
C THR A 130 -12.58 -15.64 -23.07
N LYS A 131 -13.55 -14.99 -22.40
CA LYS A 131 -13.61 -13.53 -22.34
C LYS A 131 -12.49 -12.94 -21.49
N ARG A 132 -12.17 -13.59 -20.37
CA ARG A 132 -11.03 -13.24 -19.52
C ARG A 132 -9.73 -13.26 -20.32
N GLN A 133 -9.47 -14.34 -21.06
CA GLN A 133 -8.29 -14.46 -21.93
C GLN A 133 -8.27 -13.39 -23.03
N GLN A 134 -9.40 -13.07 -23.64
CA GLN A 134 -9.49 -11.99 -24.63
C GLN A 134 -9.21 -10.60 -24.02
N ALA A 135 -9.70 -10.33 -22.81
CA ALA A 135 -9.41 -9.10 -22.08
C ALA A 135 -7.92 -8.99 -21.73
N LEU A 136 -7.33 -10.08 -21.23
CA LEU A 136 -5.91 -10.16 -20.90
C LEU A 136 -5.03 -9.91 -22.13
N GLN A 137 -5.34 -10.56 -23.27
CA GLN A 137 -4.62 -10.31 -24.53
C GLN A 137 -4.73 -8.86 -25.01
N LYS A 138 -5.87 -8.19 -24.78
CA LYS A 138 -6.03 -6.76 -25.10
C LYS A 138 -5.15 -5.90 -24.19
N ALA A 139 -5.11 -6.21 -22.90
CA ALA A 139 -4.25 -5.52 -21.94
C ALA A 139 -2.76 -5.69 -22.29
N PHE A 140 -2.32 -6.92 -22.58
CA PHE A 140 -0.94 -7.20 -23.00
C PHE A 140 -0.56 -6.44 -24.27
N ARG A 141 -1.43 -6.44 -25.30
CA ARG A 141 -1.15 -5.68 -26.53
C ARG A 141 -1.04 -4.18 -26.26
N ALA A 142 -1.89 -3.62 -25.40
CA ALA A 142 -1.84 -2.22 -25.02
C ALA A 142 -0.55 -1.88 -24.25
N ALA A 143 -0.17 -2.72 -23.30
CA ALA A 143 1.05 -2.53 -22.49
C ALA A 143 2.32 -2.70 -23.35
N ASN A 144 2.42 -3.76 -24.14
CA ASN A 144 3.58 -4.07 -24.99
C ASN A 144 3.83 -3.01 -26.07
N PHE A 145 2.85 -2.15 -26.39
CA PHE A 145 3.10 -0.99 -27.24
C PHE A 145 4.05 0.03 -26.58
N TYR A 146 3.93 0.22 -25.26
CA TYR A 146 4.75 1.14 -24.48
C TYR A 146 6.01 0.46 -23.94
N LEU A 147 5.89 -0.75 -23.38
CA LEU A 147 7.01 -1.48 -22.75
C LEU A 147 8.17 -1.72 -23.71
N ARG A 148 7.91 -1.96 -25.00
CA ARG A 148 8.98 -2.09 -26.01
C ARG A 148 9.88 -0.85 -26.14
N LYS A 149 9.42 0.32 -25.70
CA LYS A 149 10.17 1.58 -25.77
C LYS A 149 10.86 1.91 -24.47
N ASN A 150 10.21 1.59 -23.34
CA ASN A 150 10.71 1.90 -22.02
C ASN A 150 10.21 0.85 -21.03
N THR A 151 11.13 0.02 -20.56
CA THR A 151 10.87 -1.04 -19.58
C THR A 151 12.20 -1.54 -19.01
N THR A 152 12.10 -2.39 -17.98
CA THR A 152 13.18 -3.15 -17.37
C THR A 152 13.75 -4.20 -18.32
N LEU A 153 15.03 -4.55 -18.14
CA LEU A 153 15.69 -5.61 -18.90
C LEU A 153 15.86 -6.88 -18.06
N ARG A 154 15.92 -8.01 -18.77
CA ARG A 154 16.43 -9.30 -18.28
C ARG A 154 17.22 -9.95 -19.41
N ASP A 155 18.48 -10.28 -19.15
CA ASP A 155 19.40 -10.87 -20.13
C ASP A 155 19.53 -9.98 -21.39
N GLY A 156 19.54 -8.66 -21.21
CA GLY A 156 19.58 -7.66 -22.27
C GLY A 156 18.30 -7.54 -23.09
N GLN A 157 17.22 -8.26 -22.75
CA GLN A 157 15.93 -8.19 -23.43
C GLN A 157 14.91 -7.37 -22.63
N PRO A 158 14.09 -6.53 -23.29
CA PRO A 158 13.00 -5.82 -22.63
C PRO A 158 11.97 -6.77 -22.02
N LEU A 159 11.64 -6.58 -20.74
CA LEU A 159 10.52 -7.25 -20.09
C LEU A 159 9.19 -6.72 -20.62
N LEU A 160 8.36 -7.63 -21.12
CA LEU A 160 7.03 -7.35 -21.65
C LEU A 160 5.95 -7.75 -20.65
N ALA A 161 4.68 -7.59 -21.02
CA ALA A 161 3.53 -7.83 -20.15
C ALA A 161 3.53 -9.25 -19.56
N GLU A 162 3.93 -10.24 -20.33
CA GLU A 162 4.08 -11.63 -19.89
C GLU A 162 5.11 -11.77 -18.76
N ASP A 163 6.24 -11.07 -18.86
CA ASP A 163 7.31 -11.10 -17.86
C ASP A 163 6.97 -10.27 -16.62
N LEU A 164 6.36 -9.09 -16.82
CA LEU A 164 5.87 -8.26 -15.71
C LEU A 164 4.80 -8.99 -14.89
N ARG A 165 3.97 -9.80 -15.56
CA ARG A 165 3.01 -10.67 -14.89
C ARG A 165 3.69 -11.72 -14.03
N GLU A 166 4.79 -12.33 -14.48
CA GLU A 166 5.55 -13.28 -13.68
C GLU A 166 6.10 -12.60 -12.40
N LEU A 167 6.70 -11.40 -12.55
CA LEU A 167 7.17 -10.60 -11.41
C LEU A 167 6.02 -10.28 -10.45
N ALA A 168 4.87 -9.86 -10.97
CA ALA A 168 3.68 -9.53 -10.19
C ALA A 168 3.17 -10.74 -9.40
N GLN A 169 3.10 -11.92 -10.02
CA GLN A 169 2.69 -13.15 -9.34
C GLN A 169 3.62 -13.51 -8.18
N GLY A 170 4.93 -13.32 -8.34
CA GLY A 170 5.90 -13.46 -7.24
C GLY A 170 5.65 -12.47 -6.10
N CYS A 171 5.38 -11.20 -6.42
CA CYS A 171 5.06 -10.17 -5.43
C CYS A 171 3.77 -10.49 -4.67
N GLN A 172 2.70 -10.84 -5.39
CA GLN A 172 1.39 -11.15 -4.83
C GLN A 172 1.42 -12.42 -3.97
N ALA A 173 2.15 -13.46 -4.39
CA ALA A 173 2.31 -14.69 -3.62
C ALA A 173 3.03 -14.41 -2.29
N TRP A 174 4.13 -13.66 -2.34
CA TRP A 174 4.85 -13.25 -1.13
C TRP A 174 3.97 -12.39 -0.22
N LEU A 175 3.28 -11.38 -0.76
CA LEU A 175 2.44 -10.46 0.02
C LEU A 175 1.30 -11.21 0.70
N THR A 176 0.66 -12.12 -0.02
CA THR A 176 -0.38 -13.01 0.53
C THR A 176 0.18 -13.79 1.71
N GLN A 177 1.32 -14.46 1.55
CA GLN A 177 1.94 -15.23 2.64
C GLN A 177 2.33 -14.34 3.84
N ALA A 178 2.85 -13.14 3.60
CA ALA A 178 3.22 -12.19 4.64
C ALA A 178 2.00 -11.70 5.45
N LEU A 179 0.88 -11.43 4.77
CA LEU A 179 -0.39 -11.03 5.40
C LEU A 179 -1.01 -12.16 6.23
N HIS A 180 -0.83 -13.42 5.84
CA HIS A 180 -1.31 -14.57 6.61
C HIS A 180 -0.52 -14.81 7.91
N ARG A 181 0.67 -14.24 8.05
CA ARG A 181 1.42 -14.33 9.32
C ARG A 181 0.68 -13.51 10.39
N PRO A 182 0.38 -14.07 11.57
CA PRO A 182 -0.26 -13.32 12.65
C PRO A 182 0.57 -12.09 13.06
N HIS A 183 -0.12 -11.00 13.37
CA HIS A 183 0.45 -9.78 13.93
C HIS A 183 -0.65 -9.06 14.72
N ASP A 184 -0.34 -8.69 15.96
CA ASP A 184 -1.32 -8.08 16.86
C ASP A 184 -1.51 -6.57 16.62
N GLY A 185 -0.61 -5.96 15.84
CA GLY A 185 -0.62 -4.53 15.52
C GLY A 185 -1.19 -4.21 14.14
N PRO A 186 -1.29 -2.91 13.80
CA PRO A 186 -1.71 -2.47 12.48
C PRO A 186 -0.75 -2.95 11.39
N THR A 187 -1.30 -3.31 10.23
CA THR A 187 -0.53 -3.66 9.03
C THR A 187 -0.67 -2.58 7.96
N VAL A 188 0.47 -2.04 7.55
CA VAL A 188 0.62 -1.12 6.43
C VAL A 188 1.24 -1.87 5.26
N VAL A 189 0.62 -1.82 4.09
CA VAL A 189 1.24 -2.28 2.84
C VAL A 189 1.74 -1.07 2.07
N VAL A 190 2.95 -1.17 1.52
CA VAL A 190 3.53 -0.19 0.62
C VAL A 190 3.81 -0.86 -0.72
N SER A 191 3.21 -0.37 -1.79
CA SER A 191 3.55 -0.79 -3.15
C SER A 191 3.88 0.39 -4.03
N HIS A 192 4.44 0.15 -5.21
CA HIS A 192 4.48 1.19 -6.22
C HIS A 192 3.21 1.13 -7.09
N PHE A 193 2.95 -0.02 -7.71
CA PHE A 193 1.74 -0.25 -8.49
C PHE A 193 0.48 -0.20 -7.61
N ALA A 194 -0.62 0.26 -8.18
CA ALA A 194 -1.88 0.34 -7.46
C ALA A 194 -2.44 -1.07 -7.16
N PRO A 195 -2.95 -1.29 -5.94
CA PRO A 195 -3.37 -2.63 -5.52
C PRO A 195 -4.74 -3.05 -6.05
N THR A 196 -5.61 -2.07 -6.32
CA THR A 196 -7.00 -2.29 -6.73
C THR A 196 -7.44 -1.22 -7.72
N LEU A 197 -8.55 -1.48 -8.42
CA LEU A 197 -9.20 -0.49 -9.29
C LEU A 197 -9.77 0.71 -8.54
N HIS A 198 -9.84 0.69 -7.20
CA HIS A 198 -10.25 1.86 -6.44
C HIS A 198 -9.29 3.05 -6.57
N SER A 199 -8.07 2.80 -7.04
CA SER A 199 -7.07 3.85 -7.32
C SER A 199 -7.13 4.36 -8.77
N ALA A 200 -7.91 3.71 -9.64
CA ALA A 200 -7.97 4.04 -11.05
C ALA A 200 -8.42 5.49 -11.24
N ASP A 201 -7.70 6.23 -12.08
CA ASP A 201 -8.00 7.63 -12.32
C ASP A 201 -9.33 7.78 -13.10
N PRO A 202 -10.35 8.44 -12.50
CA PRO A 202 -11.68 8.52 -13.10
C PRO A 202 -11.70 9.30 -14.42
N ARG A 203 -10.68 10.13 -14.70
CA ARG A 203 -10.58 10.93 -15.94
C ARG A 203 -10.42 10.06 -17.19
N TYR A 204 -9.82 8.87 -17.05
CA TYR A 204 -9.53 7.99 -18.18
C TYR A 204 -10.53 6.83 -18.33
N GLY A 205 -11.39 6.62 -17.33
CA GLY A 205 -12.29 5.47 -17.27
C GLY A 205 -11.55 4.13 -17.23
N LEU A 206 -12.30 3.03 -17.29
CA LEU A 206 -11.75 1.68 -17.28
C LEU A 206 -11.54 1.17 -18.71
N ILE A 207 -10.36 1.41 -19.25
CA ILE A 207 -9.92 0.90 -20.57
C ILE A 207 -8.94 -0.27 -20.40
N PRO A 208 -8.69 -1.12 -21.42
CA PRO A 208 -7.79 -2.27 -21.29
C PRO A 208 -6.39 -1.92 -20.76
N GLY A 209 -5.87 -0.73 -21.08
CA GLY A 209 -4.59 -0.25 -20.55
C GLY A 209 -4.57 -0.01 -19.04
N THR A 210 -5.72 0.17 -18.39
CA THR A 210 -5.83 0.35 -16.92
C THR A 210 -5.25 -0.83 -16.16
N ALA A 211 -5.37 -2.04 -16.71
CA ALA A 211 -4.79 -3.25 -16.15
C ALA A 211 -3.25 -3.22 -16.16
N GLY A 212 -2.62 -2.30 -16.91
CA GLY A 212 -1.19 -2.03 -16.83
C GLY A 212 -0.75 -1.22 -15.60
N PHE A 213 -1.69 -0.61 -14.89
CA PHE A 213 -1.40 0.31 -13.78
C PHE A 213 -1.99 -0.16 -12.43
N CYS A 214 -3.13 -0.86 -12.48
CA CYS A 214 -3.85 -1.37 -11.31
C CYS A 214 -3.87 -2.89 -11.29
N ASN A 215 -3.90 -3.46 -10.08
CA ASN A 215 -4.20 -4.87 -9.82
C ASN A 215 -5.65 -5.06 -9.35
N GLY A 216 -6.06 -6.32 -9.10
CA GLY A 216 -7.38 -6.70 -8.59
C GLY A 216 -7.31 -7.37 -7.20
N LEU A 217 -6.58 -6.79 -6.26
CA LEU A 217 -6.25 -7.40 -4.96
C LEU A 217 -7.26 -7.09 -3.85
N ASP A 218 -8.52 -6.84 -4.20
CA ASP A 218 -9.61 -6.53 -3.28
C ASP A 218 -9.75 -7.56 -2.15
N ALA A 219 -9.44 -8.84 -2.44
CA ALA A 219 -9.46 -9.92 -1.46
C ALA A 219 -8.43 -9.78 -0.33
N LEU A 220 -7.36 -8.98 -0.52
CA LEU A 220 -6.34 -8.75 0.50
C LEU A 220 -6.68 -7.59 1.45
N LEU A 221 -7.57 -6.67 1.02
CA LEU A 221 -7.96 -5.48 1.79
C LEU A 221 -8.44 -5.78 3.23
N PRO A 222 -9.15 -6.89 3.54
CA PRO A 222 -9.57 -7.19 4.91
C PRO A 222 -8.42 -7.45 5.91
N SER A 223 -7.19 -7.62 5.43
CA SER A 223 -5.98 -7.89 6.23
C SER A 223 -5.02 -6.68 6.28
N VAL A 224 -5.44 -5.52 5.75
CA VAL A 224 -4.61 -4.33 5.62
C VAL A 224 -5.34 -3.13 6.19
N ASP A 225 -4.72 -2.41 7.12
CA ASP A 225 -5.30 -1.20 7.70
C ASP A 225 -5.06 0.02 6.80
N LEU A 226 -3.88 0.09 6.18
CA LEU A 226 -3.44 1.18 5.31
C LEU A 226 -2.61 0.64 4.14
N TRP A 227 -2.98 1.01 2.91
CA TRP A 227 -2.23 0.70 1.70
C TRP A 227 -1.71 1.98 1.06
N LEU A 228 -0.39 2.11 0.97
CA LEU A 228 0.30 3.25 0.38
C LEU A 228 0.81 2.88 -1.01
N HIS A 229 0.59 3.72 -2.03
CA HIS A 229 1.10 3.46 -3.37
C HIS A 229 1.46 4.73 -4.16
N GLY A 230 1.96 4.55 -5.40
CA GLY A 230 2.28 5.60 -6.37
C GLY A 230 1.77 5.27 -7.78
N HIS A 231 2.63 5.44 -8.79
CA HIS A 231 2.54 4.99 -10.18
C HIS A 231 1.52 5.71 -11.08
N LEU A 232 0.31 5.95 -10.58
CA LEU A 232 -0.80 6.44 -11.41
C LEU A 232 -0.73 7.95 -11.68
N HIS A 233 0.14 8.67 -10.96
CA HIS A 233 0.24 10.13 -10.98
C HIS A 233 -1.11 10.81 -10.68
N SER A 234 -1.93 10.11 -9.90
CA SER A 234 -3.26 10.54 -9.46
C SER A 234 -3.33 10.38 -7.95
N PRO A 235 -3.54 11.47 -7.19
CA PRO A 235 -3.64 11.39 -5.74
C PRO A 235 -4.87 10.56 -5.35
N THR A 236 -4.69 9.69 -4.38
CA THR A 236 -5.76 8.80 -3.88
C THR A 236 -5.82 8.94 -2.36
N ASP A 237 -7.01 9.07 -1.80
CA ASP A 237 -7.23 8.92 -0.35
C ASP A 237 -8.68 8.55 -0.09
N HIS A 238 -8.95 7.25 -0.02
CA HIS A 238 -10.30 6.75 0.28
C HIS A 238 -10.22 5.50 1.16
N THR A 239 -11.32 5.17 1.83
CA THR A 239 -11.41 3.98 2.68
C THR A 239 -12.41 2.99 2.09
N VAL A 240 -11.94 1.79 1.76
CA VAL A 240 -12.78 0.66 1.39
C VAL A 240 -13.19 -0.06 2.68
N ARG A 241 -14.47 -0.43 2.77
CA ARG A 241 -15.04 -1.09 3.96
C ARG A 241 -15.85 -2.30 3.53
N GLY A 242 -15.92 -3.29 4.40
CA GLY A 242 -16.76 -4.44 4.19
C GLY A 242 -16.87 -5.31 5.44
N THR A 243 -17.41 -6.51 5.25
CA THR A 243 -17.57 -7.52 6.29
C THR A 243 -17.02 -8.83 5.76
N THR A 244 -16.25 -9.57 6.56
CA THR A 244 -15.78 -10.92 6.20
C THR A 244 -16.94 -11.92 6.22
N ALA A 245 -16.72 -13.13 5.69
CA ALA A 245 -17.72 -14.20 5.74
C ALA A 245 -18.14 -14.55 7.18
N GLU A 246 -17.24 -14.35 8.14
CA GLU A 246 -17.45 -14.59 9.57
C GLU A 246 -18.13 -13.40 10.29
N GLY A 247 -18.56 -12.37 9.56
CA GLY A 247 -19.27 -11.22 10.13
C GLY A 247 -18.35 -10.15 10.73
N ARG A 248 -17.02 -10.23 10.54
CA ARG A 248 -16.08 -9.23 11.06
C ARG A 248 -16.03 -8.02 10.12
N ALA A 249 -16.35 -6.83 10.64
CA ALA A 249 -16.16 -5.59 9.88
C ALA A 249 -14.68 -5.32 9.65
N TRP A 250 -14.34 -4.80 8.47
CA TRP A 250 -12.98 -4.39 8.10
C TRP A 250 -13.01 -3.06 7.36
N ALA A 251 -11.88 -2.35 7.39
CA ALA A 251 -11.66 -1.13 6.65
C ALA A 251 -10.18 -1.04 6.24
N CYS A 252 -9.93 -0.75 4.96
CA CYS A 252 -8.60 -0.48 4.44
C CYS A 252 -8.59 0.92 3.84
N ARG A 253 -7.70 1.80 4.31
CA ARG A 253 -7.48 3.11 3.70
C ARG A 253 -6.43 2.98 2.61
N ILE A 254 -6.73 3.41 1.39
CA ILE A 254 -5.80 3.40 0.25
C ILE A 254 -5.38 4.84 -0.01
N VAL A 255 -4.07 5.10 -0.03
CA VAL A 255 -3.51 6.44 -0.15
C VAL A 255 -2.35 6.49 -1.15
N ALA A 256 -2.35 7.50 -2.01
CA ALA A 256 -1.23 7.86 -2.88
C ALA A 256 -1.01 9.37 -2.86
N ASN A 257 0.25 9.78 -2.84
CA ASN A 257 0.67 11.18 -2.94
C ASN A 257 1.79 11.32 -4.00
N PRO A 258 1.47 11.02 -5.27
CA PRO A 258 2.44 11.05 -6.34
C PRO A 258 2.76 12.49 -6.72
N ARG A 259 4.01 12.76 -7.10
CA ARG A 259 4.39 14.07 -7.64
C ARG A 259 4.18 14.15 -9.16
N GLY A 260 4.67 13.17 -9.91
CA GLY A 260 4.51 13.10 -11.36
C GLY A 260 5.23 14.22 -12.13
N TYR A 261 4.80 14.43 -13.38
CA TYR A 261 5.43 15.32 -14.35
C TYR A 261 4.76 16.71 -14.42
N ALA A 262 5.57 17.76 -14.26
CA ALA A 262 5.13 19.15 -14.36
C ALA A 262 4.52 19.49 -15.74
N SER A 263 5.05 18.92 -16.82
CA SER A 263 4.55 19.16 -18.19
C SER A 263 3.13 18.65 -18.42
N LYS A 264 2.62 17.79 -17.54
CA LYS A 264 1.26 17.23 -17.57
C LYS A 264 0.34 17.82 -16.49
N GLY A 265 0.82 18.80 -15.72
CA GLY A 265 0.08 19.37 -14.58
C GLY A 265 -0.05 18.42 -13.37
N GLU A 266 0.64 17.28 -13.35
CA GLU A 266 0.48 16.25 -12.30
C GLU A 266 0.97 16.75 -10.93
N GLN A 267 1.95 17.66 -10.91
CA GLN A 267 2.53 18.23 -9.69
C GLN A 267 1.59 19.18 -8.94
N GLU A 268 0.50 19.63 -9.55
CA GLU A 268 -0.45 20.57 -8.92
C GLU A 268 -1.16 19.98 -7.70
N THR A 269 -1.28 18.65 -7.65
CA THR A 269 -2.00 17.94 -6.59
C THR A 269 -1.08 17.30 -5.54
N PHE A 270 0.24 17.38 -5.75
CA PHE A 270 1.23 16.84 -4.83
C PHE A 270 1.29 17.67 -3.55
N VAL A 271 1.22 17.00 -2.40
CA VAL A 271 1.36 17.66 -1.10
C VAL A 271 2.68 17.23 -0.47
N GLU A 272 3.68 18.12 -0.50
CA GLU A 272 5.05 17.79 -0.09
C GLU A 272 5.17 17.23 1.33
N ARG A 273 4.45 17.83 2.28
CA ARG A 273 4.39 17.38 3.68
C ARG A 273 3.12 16.57 3.96
N ARG A 274 2.70 15.70 3.04
CA ARG A 274 1.52 14.84 3.24
C ARG A 274 1.76 13.87 4.38
N VAL A 275 1.14 14.12 5.53
CA VAL A 275 1.17 13.21 6.68
C VAL A 275 -0.13 12.43 6.78
N ILE A 276 0.01 11.11 6.83
CA ILE A 276 -1.07 10.15 7.04
C ILE A 276 -0.97 9.66 8.48
N THR A 277 -2.03 9.90 9.25
CA THR A 277 -2.12 9.35 10.60
C THR A 277 -2.77 7.97 10.52
N LEU A 278 -2.01 6.95 10.90
CA LEU A 278 -2.54 5.63 11.17
C LEU A 278 -3.21 5.70 12.55
N GLY A 279 -4.55 5.77 12.54
CA GLY A 279 -5.34 5.67 13.75
C GLY A 279 -5.12 4.30 14.36
N LEU A 280 -4.77 4.25 15.64
CA LEU A 280 -4.89 3.01 16.39
C LEU A 280 -6.38 2.66 16.38
N THR A 281 -6.75 1.53 15.79
CA THR A 281 -8.06 0.93 16.02
C THR A 281 -8.28 0.93 17.54
N PRO A 282 -9.45 1.33 18.06
CA PRO A 282 -9.71 1.24 19.49
C PRO A 282 -9.44 -0.20 19.92
N GLU A 283 -8.89 -0.39 21.13
CA GLU A 283 -8.72 -1.71 21.74
C GLU A 283 -9.92 -2.61 21.41
N PRO A 284 -9.72 -3.90 21.11
CA PRO A 284 -10.84 -4.82 20.98
C PRO A 284 -11.65 -4.67 22.27
N ALA A 285 -12.91 -4.24 22.14
CA ALA A 285 -13.81 -4.09 23.27
C ALA A 285 -13.64 -5.33 24.13
N THR A 286 -13.08 -5.14 25.33
CA THR A 286 -12.92 -6.21 26.31
C THR A 286 -14.22 -6.98 26.31
N ARG A 287 -14.19 -8.27 25.90
CA ARG A 287 -15.35 -9.15 26.02
C ARG A 287 -15.91 -8.90 27.42
N PRO A 288 -17.19 -8.53 27.58
CA PRO A 288 -17.74 -8.42 28.92
C PRO A 288 -17.49 -9.77 29.58
N GLN A 289 -16.76 -9.75 30.69
CA GLN A 289 -16.64 -10.94 31.53
C GLN A 289 -18.06 -11.46 31.75
N PRO A 290 -18.31 -12.77 31.63
CA PRO A 290 -19.63 -13.31 31.90
C PRO A 290 -20.00 -12.87 33.32
N GLN A 291 -21.04 -12.02 33.42
CA GLN A 291 -21.58 -11.64 34.72
C GLN A 291 -21.92 -12.94 35.47
N PRO A 292 -21.51 -13.09 36.74
CA PRO A 292 -21.93 -14.23 37.53
C PRO A 292 -23.46 -14.28 37.49
N ARG A 293 -24.03 -15.45 37.17
CA ARG A 293 -25.48 -15.65 37.13
C ARG A 293 -26.08 -15.10 38.42
N PRO A 294 -27.17 -14.31 38.37
CA PRO A 294 -27.87 -13.91 39.57
C PRO A 294 -28.33 -15.17 40.31
N SER A 295 -28.07 -15.21 41.62
CA SER A 295 -28.54 -16.26 42.51
C SER A 295 -30.05 -16.43 42.37
N PRO A 296 -30.57 -17.67 42.44
CA PRO A 296 -32.01 -17.91 42.33
C PRO A 296 -32.77 -17.15 43.44
N PRO A 297 -33.99 -16.66 43.16
CA PRO A 297 -34.77 -15.89 44.12
C PRO A 297 -35.03 -16.69 45.40
N GLN A 298 -34.80 -16.06 46.54
CA GLN A 298 -35.18 -16.61 47.85
C GLN A 298 -36.69 -16.80 47.91
N ALA A 299 -37.11 -17.94 48.46
CA ALA A 299 -38.51 -18.29 48.67
C ALA A 299 -39.23 -17.23 49.54
N PRO A 300 -40.51 -16.92 49.27
CA PRO A 300 -41.24 -15.90 50.00
C PRO A 300 -41.49 -16.33 51.45
N ALA A 301 -41.35 -15.37 52.37
CA ALA A 301 -41.67 -15.53 53.79
C ALA A 301 -43.18 -15.76 54.00
N PRO A 302 -43.57 -16.56 55.01
CA PRO A 302 -44.98 -16.87 55.27
C PRO A 302 -45.76 -15.64 55.76
N ALA A 303 -46.99 -15.49 55.28
CA ALA A 303 -47.88 -14.38 55.62
C ALA A 303 -48.37 -14.46 57.08
N PRO A 304 -48.53 -13.31 57.78
CA PRO A 304 -49.07 -13.28 59.13
C PRO A 304 -50.59 -13.51 59.16
N ALA A 305 -51.03 -14.26 60.17
CA ALA A 305 -52.43 -14.62 60.40
C ALA A 305 -53.32 -13.40 60.69
N GLN A 306 -54.48 -13.33 60.04
CA GLN A 306 -55.50 -12.31 60.28
C GLN A 306 -56.35 -12.64 61.51
N VAL A 307 -56.48 -11.68 62.42
CA VAL A 307 -57.40 -11.70 63.56
C VAL A 307 -58.72 -11.03 63.14
N PRO A 308 -59.91 -11.61 63.44
CA PRO A 308 -61.19 -11.06 63.01
C PRO A 308 -61.65 -9.86 63.87
N PRO A 309 -62.41 -8.92 63.28
CA PRO A 309 -62.87 -7.70 63.97
C PRO A 309 -64.13 -7.93 64.83
N ALA A 310 -64.24 -7.17 65.93
CA ALA A 310 -65.40 -7.14 66.82
C ALA A 310 -66.57 -6.31 66.26
N PRO A 311 -67.84 -6.63 66.59
CA PRO A 311 -69.01 -5.99 66.01
C PRO A 311 -69.38 -4.65 66.69
N PRO A 312 -70.03 -3.72 65.97
CA PRO A 312 -70.36 -2.38 66.47
C PRO A 312 -71.65 -2.35 67.30
N SER A 313 -71.75 -1.35 68.21
CA SER A 313 -72.99 -0.88 68.85
C SER A 313 -73.53 0.36 68.13
#